data_AF-A0AAW0BT72-F1
#
_entry.id   AF-A0AAW0BT72-F1
#
_cell.length_a   1.000
_cell.length_b   1.000
_cell.length_c   1.000
_cell.angle_alpha   90.00
_cell.angle_beta   90.00
_cell.angle_gamma   90.00
#
_symmetry.space_group_name_H-M   'P 1'
#
loop_
_entity.id
_entity.type
_entity.pdbx_description
1 polymer ?
#
loop_
_entity_poly.entity_id
_entity_poly.type
_entity_poly.pdbx_seq_one_letter_code
_entity_poly.pdbx_strand_id
1 'polypeptide(L)'
;MAYEWCISNAKEHEAFLKLTEGIKGNRDSLLLNNALADLFESRGDLDEAVKVYEDLLLTHRAALVLKGGKDGNADACEELGLVYVSYMQFALRTGGLLAARSVFRQATVDGALTPWSVYEEAAKVEREYGCKECVLRVFDMGAVYHSENVEFITRHLNWLIYADELDRALALFECVADKLPSEEVSHSGIVARTVHDN
;
A
#
# COMPACT_ATOMS: atom_id res chain seq x y z
N MET A 1 -11.30 8.18 19.45
CA MET A 1 -10.38 9.11 20.20
C MET A 1 -10.87 10.55 20.10
N ALA A 2 -10.40 11.50 20.93
CA ALA A 2 -11.00 12.84 21.15
C ALA A 2 -11.53 13.62 19.92
N TYR A 3 -10.95 13.42 18.73
CA TYR A 3 -11.46 13.92 17.44
C TYR A 3 -12.89 13.46 17.12
N GLU A 4 -13.16 12.14 17.14
CA GLU A 4 -14.48 11.55 16.84
C GLU A 4 -15.54 12.09 17.81
N TRP A 5 -15.15 12.32 19.06
CA TRP A 5 -16.00 12.94 20.06
C TRP A 5 -16.30 14.40 19.73
N CYS A 6 -15.31 15.21 19.33
CA CYS A 6 -15.53 16.62 18.98
C CYS A 6 -16.44 16.77 17.75
N ILE A 7 -16.29 15.92 16.72
CA ILE A 7 -17.20 15.90 15.56
C ILE A 7 -18.62 15.51 16.00
N SER A 8 -18.76 14.46 16.82
CA SER A 8 -20.05 14.02 17.34
C SER A 8 -20.76 15.08 18.21
N ASN A 9 -20.01 16.09 18.70
CA ASN A 9 -20.53 17.20 19.51
C ASN A 9 -20.55 18.54 18.75
N ALA A 10 -20.42 18.55 17.42
CA ALA A 10 -20.40 19.76 16.58
C ALA A 10 -19.31 20.79 16.96
N LYS A 11 -18.19 20.33 17.53
CA LYS A 11 -17.03 21.14 17.92
C LYS A 11 -15.89 21.03 16.89
N GLU A 12 -16.21 21.21 15.61
CA GLU A 12 -15.27 21.01 14.51
C GLU A 12 -14.05 21.93 14.56
N HIS A 13 -14.23 23.18 14.99
CA HIS A 13 -13.13 24.13 15.13
C HIS A 13 -12.12 23.68 16.20
N GLU A 14 -12.60 23.16 17.33
CA GLU A 14 -11.74 22.63 18.40
C GLU A 14 -11.01 21.36 17.95
N ALA A 15 -11.70 20.50 17.17
CA ALA A 15 -11.10 19.31 16.57
C ALA A 15 -9.95 19.67 15.62
N PHE A 16 -10.16 20.66 14.75
CA PHE A 16 -9.13 21.16 13.83
C PHE A 16 -7.90 21.69 14.57
N LEU A 17 -8.10 22.53 15.60
CA LEU A 17 -6.99 23.06 16.40
C LEU A 17 -6.18 21.95 17.06
N LYS A 18 -6.84 20.95 17.66
CA LYS A 18 -6.17 19.81 18.29
C LYS A 18 -5.40 18.94 17.30
N LEU A 19 -5.97 18.69 16.12
CA LEU A 19 -5.31 17.92 15.06
C LEU A 19 -4.07 18.65 14.55
N THR A 20 -4.20 19.95 14.23
CA THR A 20 -3.07 20.74 13.74
C THR A 20 -1.96 20.90 14.77
N GLU A 21 -2.30 21.01 16.06
CA GLU A 21 -1.32 20.96 17.15
C GLU A 21 -0.63 19.59 17.23
N GLY A 22 -1.39 18.50 17.14
CA GLY A 22 -0.84 17.14 17.13
C GLY A 22 0.12 16.89 15.96
N ILE A 23 -0.24 17.34 14.76
CA ILE A 23 0.60 17.20 13.55
C ILE A 23 1.89 18.01 13.69
N LYS A 24 1.87 19.18 14.33
CA LYS A 24 3.11 19.94 14.60
C LYS A 24 4.08 19.15 15.49
N GLY A 25 3.56 18.33 16.41
CA GLY A 25 4.38 17.46 17.26
C GLY A 25 4.79 16.13 16.59
N ASN A 26 4.00 15.64 15.64
CA ASN A 26 4.22 14.37 14.94
C ASN A 26 3.73 14.48 13.48
N ARG A 27 4.63 14.94 12.59
CA ARG A 27 4.29 15.28 11.21
C ARG A 27 4.12 14.06 10.30
N ASP A 28 4.81 12.98 10.61
CA ASP A 28 4.82 11.70 9.91
C ASP A 28 3.69 10.76 10.36
N SER A 29 2.85 11.16 11.31
CA SER A 29 1.70 10.36 11.74
C SER A 29 0.64 10.26 10.64
N LEU A 30 0.57 9.10 9.97
CA LEU A 30 -0.49 8.80 9.02
C LEU A 30 -1.89 8.97 9.63
N LEU A 31 -2.09 8.53 10.88
CA LEU A 31 -3.39 8.60 11.55
C LEU A 31 -3.89 10.05 11.70
N LEU A 32 -3.02 10.96 12.13
CA LEU A 32 -3.39 12.36 12.32
C LEU A 32 -3.65 13.07 10.99
N ASN A 33 -2.82 12.78 9.98
CA ASN A 33 -2.97 13.36 8.66
C ASN A 33 -4.23 12.83 7.95
N ASN A 34 -4.55 11.53 8.05
CA ASN A 34 -5.81 10.99 7.53
C ASN A 34 -7.03 11.66 8.20
N ALA A 35 -7.01 11.81 9.53
CA ALA A 35 -8.10 12.50 10.23
C ALA A 35 -8.25 13.97 9.81
N LEU A 36 -7.13 14.66 9.51
CA LEU A 36 -7.16 16.02 8.98
C LEU A 36 -7.67 16.07 7.54
N ALA A 37 -7.26 15.13 6.68
CA ALA A 37 -7.73 15.02 5.31
C ALA A 37 -9.24 14.73 5.26
N ASP A 38 -9.74 13.81 6.10
CA ASP A 38 -11.17 13.51 6.24
C ASP A 38 -11.97 14.76 6.67
N LEU A 39 -11.41 15.58 7.56
CA LEU A 39 -12.05 16.82 7.99
C LEU A 39 -12.13 17.84 6.84
N PHE A 40 -11.08 17.99 6.05
CA PHE A 40 -11.12 18.82 4.85
C PHE A 40 -12.09 18.26 3.80
N GLU A 41 -12.10 16.94 3.59
CA GLU A 41 -13.06 16.25 2.70
C GLU A 41 -14.50 16.55 3.13
N SER A 42 -14.81 16.45 4.42
CA SER A 42 -16.15 16.71 4.98
C SER A 42 -16.63 18.16 4.78
N ARG A 43 -15.70 19.11 4.66
CA ARG A 43 -15.99 20.53 4.39
C ARG A 43 -16.08 20.85 2.90
N GLY A 44 -15.69 19.91 2.04
CA GLY A 44 -15.53 20.12 0.60
C GLY A 44 -14.22 20.82 0.22
N ASP A 45 -13.30 21.01 1.18
CA ASP A 45 -12.00 21.65 0.96
C ASP A 45 -10.99 20.65 0.36
N LEU A 46 -11.32 20.08 -0.80
CA LEU A 46 -10.58 18.97 -1.41
C LEU A 46 -9.12 19.34 -1.72
N ASP A 47 -8.86 20.59 -2.10
CA ASP A 47 -7.51 21.07 -2.37
C ASP A 47 -6.62 21.05 -1.12
N GLU A 48 -7.19 21.31 0.06
CA GLU A 48 -6.46 21.24 1.33
C GLU A 48 -6.23 19.80 1.76
N ALA A 49 -7.20 18.90 1.53
CA ALA A 49 -7.02 17.46 1.75
C ALA A 49 -5.90 16.88 0.87
N VAL A 50 -5.83 17.31 -0.40
CA VAL A 50 -4.72 16.95 -1.32
C VAL A 50 -3.38 17.42 -0.76
N LYS A 51 -3.26 18.67 -0.31
CA LYS A 51 -2.01 19.21 0.27
C LYS A 51 -1.55 18.43 1.49
N VAL A 52 -2.47 17.97 2.34
CA VAL A 52 -2.12 17.13 3.51
C VAL A 52 -1.39 15.86 3.07
N TYR A 53 -1.90 15.17 2.05
CA TYR A 53 -1.24 13.97 1.51
C TYR A 53 0.09 14.28 0.81
N GLU A 54 0.16 15.37 0.04
CA GLU A 54 1.40 15.78 -0.64
C GLU A 54 2.51 16.13 0.37
N ASP A 55 2.19 16.88 1.43
CA ASP A 55 3.13 17.21 2.51
C ASP A 55 3.57 15.97 3.29
N LEU A 56 2.66 15.02 3.50
CA LEU A 56 2.98 13.75 4.16
C LEU A 56 3.92 12.91 3.31
N LEU A 57 3.66 12.77 2.01
CA LEU A 57 4.56 12.11 1.07
C LEU A 57 5.95 12.72 1.08
N LEU A 58 6.05 14.06 1.06
CA LEU A 58 7.33 14.76 1.15
C LEU A 58 8.06 14.45 2.46
N THR A 59 7.34 14.37 3.57
CA THR A 59 7.91 14.05 4.89
C THR A 59 8.50 12.63 4.92
N HIS A 60 7.75 11.62 4.45
CA HIS A 60 8.24 10.24 4.41
C HIS A 60 9.38 10.04 3.42
N ARG A 61 9.32 10.68 2.24
CA ARG A 61 10.44 10.68 1.27
C ARG A 61 11.71 11.26 1.88
N ALA A 62 11.61 12.41 2.54
CA ALA A 62 12.76 13.02 3.21
C ALA A 62 13.33 12.11 4.31
N ALA A 63 12.47 11.47 5.11
CA ALA A 63 12.89 10.51 6.13
C ALA A 63 13.64 9.31 5.53
N LEU A 64 13.15 8.76 4.41
CA LEU A 64 13.82 7.65 3.71
C LEU A 64 15.18 8.02 3.15
N VAL A 65 15.33 9.23 2.60
CA VAL A 65 16.62 9.74 2.12
C VAL A 65 17.62 9.86 3.28
N LEU A 66 17.18 10.37 4.44
CA LEU A 66 18.04 10.50 5.62
C LEU A 66 18.45 9.15 6.21
N LYS A 67 17.59 8.14 6.13
CA LYS A 67 17.85 6.80 6.68
C LYS A 67 18.62 5.87 5.73
N GLY A 68 19.00 6.33 4.53
CA GLY A 68 19.84 5.56 3.60
C GLY A 68 19.09 4.72 2.56
N GLY A 69 17.83 5.05 2.26
CA GLY A 69 17.06 4.40 1.18
C GLY A 69 16.46 3.04 1.55
N LYS A 70 16.21 2.20 0.54
CA LYS A 70 15.44 0.95 0.65
C LYS A 70 16.13 -0.11 1.53
N ASP A 71 17.43 -0.32 1.33
CA ASP A 71 18.15 -1.53 1.79
C ASP A 71 18.27 -1.68 3.32
N GLY A 72 17.93 -0.62 4.07
CA GLY A 72 17.92 -0.64 5.54
C GLY A 72 16.61 -0.18 6.19
N ASN A 73 15.57 0.14 5.40
CA ASN A 73 14.36 0.80 5.92
C ASN A 73 13.07 0.23 5.33
N ALA A 74 12.91 -1.10 5.39
CA ALA A 74 11.69 -1.76 4.95
C ALA A 74 10.43 -1.15 5.61
N ASP A 75 10.48 -0.92 6.93
CA ASP A 75 9.37 -0.32 7.69
C ASP A 75 8.99 1.07 7.17
N ALA A 76 9.97 1.93 6.86
CA ALA A 76 9.69 3.28 6.36
C ALA A 76 9.19 3.28 4.90
N CYS A 77 9.60 2.28 4.10
CA CYS A 77 9.03 2.07 2.77
C CYS A 77 7.57 1.62 2.88
N GLU A 78 7.26 0.75 3.85
CA GLU A 78 5.88 0.32 4.11
C GLU A 78 5.01 1.49 4.58
N GLU A 79 5.51 2.33 5.49
CA GLU A 79 4.83 3.57 5.90
C GLU A 79 4.55 4.49 4.70
N LEU A 80 5.54 4.72 3.83
CA LEU A 80 5.33 5.46 2.58
C LEU A 80 4.25 4.79 1.70
N GLY A 81 4.25 3.46 1.63
CA GLY A 81 3.22 2.69 0.94
C GLY A 81 1.82 2.95 1.47
N LEU A 82 1.66 2.95 2.80
CA LEU A 82 0.38 3.24 3.46
C LEU A 82 -0.13 4.65 3.17
N VAL A 83 0.78 5.64 3.07
CA VAL A 83 0.43 7.00 2.63
C VAL A 83 -0.12 6.98 1.20
N TYR A 84 0.55 6.30 0.28
CA TYR A 84 0.07 6.17 -1.09
C TYR A 84 -1.28 5.47 -1.19
N VAL A 85 -1.50 4.39 -0.43
CA VAL A 85 -2.77 3.67 -0.42
C VAL A 85 -3.89 4.58 0.10
N SER A 86 -3.66 5.28 1.21
CA SER A 86 -4.64 6.22 1.77
C SER A 86 -4.94 7.35 0.78
N TYR A 87 -3.91 7.92 0.13
CA TYR A 87 -4.08 8.99 -0.85
C TYR A 87 -4.79 8.51 -2.13
N MET A 88 -4.47 7.32 -2.65
CA MET A 88 -5.18 6.72 -3.79
C MET A 88 -6.66 6.50 -3.47
N GLN A 89 -6.98 6.01 -2.27
CA GLN A 89 -8.37 5.79 -1.84
C GLN A 89 -9.13 7.11 -1.71
N PHE A 90 -8.52 8.14 -1.12
CA PHE A 90 -9.08 9.50 -1.10
C PHE A 90 -9.33 10.02 -2.51
N ALA A 91 -8.31 9.97 -3.38
CA ALA A 91 -8.39 10.47 -4.74
C ALA A 91 -9.45 9.72 -5.56
N LEU A 92 -9.59 8.41 -5.35
CA LEU A 92 -10.64 7.61 -5.96
C LEU A 92 -12.04 8.06 -5.52
N ARG A 93 -12.23 8.30 -4.21
CA ARG A 93 -13.52 8.71 -3.64
C ARG A 93 -13.94 10.12 -4.08
N THR A 94 -12.99 11.04 -4.21
CA THR A 94 -13.29 12.47 -4.48
C THR A 94 -13.13 12.87 -5.94
N GLY A 95 -12.22 12.22 -6.68
CA GLY A 95 -11.89 12.53 -8.07
C GLY A 95 -11.99 11.35 -9.05
N GLY A 96 -12.41 10.17 -8.57
CA GLY A 96 -12.59 8.98 -9.39
C GLY A 96 -11.29 8.33 -9.86
N LEU A 97 -11.43 7.39 -10.81
CA LEU A 97 -10.33 6.52 -11.25
C LEU A 97 -9.12 7.28 -11.82
N LEU A 98 -9.35 8.37 -12.57
CA LEU A 98 -8.26 9.15 -13.15
C LEU A 98 -7.41 9.85 -12.08
N ALA A 99 -8.04 10.34 -11.01
CA ALA A 99 -7.33 10.94 -9.89
C ALA A 99 -6.50 9.88 -9.13
N ALA A 100 -7.08 8.72 -8.87
CA ALA A 100 -6.35 7.59 -8.26
C ALA A 100 -5.14 7.15 -9.10
N ARG A 101 -5.30 7.06 -10.43
CA ARG A 101 -4.18 6.79 -11.37
C ARG A 101 -3.09 7.86 -11.34
N SER A 102 -3.46 9.13 -11.16
CA SER A 102 -2.50 10.22 -11.02
C SER A 102 -1.63 10.02 -9.78
N VAL A 103 -2.24 9.65 -8.65
CA VAL A 103 -1.52 9.34 -7.41
C VAL A 103 -0.65 8.09 -7.59
N PHE A 104 -1.18 7.01 -8.17
CA PHE A 104 -0.38 5.81 -8.45
C PHE A 104 0.82 6.11 -9.35
N ARG A 105 0.66 6.99 -10.35
CA ARG A 105 1.77 7.43 -11.18
C ARG A 105 2.86 8.11 -10.35
N GLN A 106 2.53 8.88 -9.32
CA GLN A 106 3.54 9.43 -8.40
C GLN A 106 4.28 8.32 -7.66
N ALA A 107 3.58 7.28 -7.18
CA ALA A 107 4.21 6.12 -6.57
C ALA A 107 5.18 5.43 -7.52
N THR A 108 4.82 5.24 -8.80
CA THR A 108 5.73 4.62 -9.78
C THR A 108 7.01 5.43 -10.03
N VAL A 109 6.99 6.75 -9.81
CA VAL A 109 8.19 7.60 -9.91
C VAL A 109 9.14 7.38 -8.74
N ASP A 110 8.62 7.07 -7.55
CA ASP A 110 9.44 6.70 -6.38
C ASP A 110 10.06 5.29 -6.52
N GLY A 111 9.57 4.49 -7.47
CA GLY A 111 10.22 3.29 -7.99
C GLY A 111 10.52 2.25 -6.91
N ALA A 112 11.81 1.99 -6.68
CA ALA A 112 12.27 0.98 -5.72
C ALA A 112 11.86 1.26 -4.26
N LEU A 113 11.55 2.51 -3.91
CA LEU A 113 11.07 2.89 -2.57
C LEU A 113 9.60 2.50 -2.35
N THR A 114 8.85 2.31 -3.42
CA THR A 114 7.43 1.95 -3.34
C THR A 114 7.29 0.45 -3.05
N PRO A 115 6.69 0.05 -1.92
CA PRO A 115 6.52 -1.34 -1.58
C PRO A 115 5.53 -2.01 -2.53
N TRP A 116 5.62 -3.34 -2.64
CA TRP A 116 4.80 -4.13 -3.55
C TRP A 116 3.29 -4.01 -3.23
N SER A 117 2.94 -3.75 -1.97
CA SER A 117 1.57 -3.58 -1.48
C SER A 117 0.82 -2.46 -2.23
N VAL A 118 1.50 -1.37 -2.60
CA VAL A 118 0.91 -0.26 -3.38
C VAL A 118 0.45 -0.72 -4.76
N TYR A 119 1.22 -1.59 -5.42
CA TYR A 119 0.87 -2.15 -6.72
C TYR A 119 -0.33 -3.10 -6.60
N GLU A 120 -0.41 -3.89 -5.52
CA GLU A 120 -1.59 -4.72 -5.26
C GLU A 120 -2.86 -3.87 -5.07
N GLU A 121 -2.77 -2.80 -4.29
CA GLU A 121 -3.90 -1.90 -4.06
C GLU A 121 -4.31 -1.16 -5.35
N ALA A 122 -3.36 -0.69 -6.15
CA ALA A 122 -3.65 -0.13 -7.47
C ALA A 122 -4.32 -1.17 -8.40
N ALA A 123 -3.86 -2.42 -8.38
CA ALA A 123 -4.48 -3.50 -9.15
C ALA A 123 -5.91 -3.81 -8.66
N LYS A 124 -6.20 -3.73 -7.36
CA LYS A 124 -7.59 -3.84 -6.83
C LYS A 124 -8.48 -2.74 -7.37
N VAL A 125 -8.00 -1.49 -7.38
CA VAL A 125 -8.75 -0.35 -7.95
C VAL A 125 -9.04 -0.56 -9.44
N GLU A 126 -8.05 -1.00 -10.22
CA GLU A 126 -8.23 -1.28 -11.65
C GLU A 126 -9.17 -2.46 -11.93
N ARG A 127 -9.23 -3.45 -11.03
CA ARG A 127 -10.19 -4.56 -11.16
C ARG A 127 -11.63 -4.12 -10.98
N GLU A 128 -11.87 -3.24 -10.02
CA GLU A 128 -13.22 -2.79 -9.67
C GLU A 128 -13.73 -1.72 -10.65
N TYR A 129 -12.87 -0.77 -11.05
CA TYR A 129 -13.29 0.42 -11.79
C TYR A 129 -12.67 0.53 -13.19
N GLY A 130 -11.64 -0.26 -13.48
CA GLY A 130 -10.84 -0.16 -14.70
C GLY A 130 -11.08 -1.28 -15.70
N CYS A 131 -10.01 -1.73 -16.34
CA CYS A 131 -10.06 -2.86 -17.27
C CYS A 131 -8.90 -3.83 -17.03
N LYS A 132 -9.05 -5.06 -17.52
CA LYS A 132 -8.08 -6.15 -17.36
C LYS A 132 -6.66 -5.76 -17.79
N GLU A 133 -6.54 -5.02 -18.90
CA GLU A 133 -5.27 -4.57 -19.45
C GLU A 133 -4.57 -3.57 -18.53
N CYS A 134 -5.32 -2.79 -17.75
CA CYS A 134 -4.74 -1.89 -16.76
C CYS A 134 -4.22 -2.66 -15.56
N VAL A 135 -4.91 -3.72 -15.13
CA VAL A 135 -4.45 -4.60 -14.05
C VAL A 135 -3.12 -5.28 -14.43
N LEU A 136 -3.03 -5.83 -15.64
CA LEU A 136 -1.79 -6.38 -16.19
C LEU A 136 -0.67 -5.36 -16.15
N ARG A 137 -0.92 -4.14 -16.64
CA ARG A 137 0.07 -3.08 -16.67
C ARG A 137 0.56 -2.70 -15.27
N VAL A 138 -0.31 -2.68 -14.27
CA VAL A 138 0.08 -2.42 -12.87
C VAL A 138 1.04 -3.49 -12.37
N PHE A 139 0.73 -4.77 -12.62
CA PHE A 139 1.62 -5.86 -12.23
C PHE A 139 2.93 -5.86 -13.02
N ASP A 140 2.91 -5.55 -14.32
CA ASP A 140 4.12 -5.41 -15.14
C ASP A 140 5.04 -4.31 -14.59
N MET A 141 4.46 -3.16 -14.17
CA MET A 141 5.21 -2.09 -13.52
C MET A 141 5.82 -2.53 -12.18
N GLY A 142 5.06 -3.26 -11.36
CA GLY A 142 5.55 -3.76 -10.06
C GLY A 142 6.62 -4.83 -10.19
N ALA A 143 6.52 -5.69 -11.20
CA ALA A 143 7.47 -6.77 -11.46
C ALA A 143 8.89 -6.26 -11.75
N VAL A 144 9.04 -5.02 -12.24
CA VAL A 144 10.36 -4.39 -12.43
C VAL A 144 11.17 -4.33 -11.12
N TYR A 145 10.50 -4.18 -9.97
CA TYR A 145 11.16 -4.01 -8.66
C TYR A 145 10.94 -5.20 -7.71
N HIS A 146 9.87 -5.97 -7.92
CA HIS A 146 9.36 -6.94 -6.95
C HIS A 146 9.20 -8.35 -7.53
N SER A 147 9.88 -8.68 -8.64
CA SER A 147 9.81 -10.00 -9.30
C SER A 147 10.31 -11.18 -8.46
N GLU A 148 10.99 -10.91 -7.35
CA GLU A 148 11.51 -11.93 -6.42
C GLU A 148 10.74 -11.94 -5.08
N ASN A 149 9.80 -11.01 -4.89
CA ASN A 149 8.98 -10.97 -3.69
C ASN A 149 7.83 -11.99 -3.79
N VAL A 150 7.83 -12.99 -2.91
CA VAL A 150 6.89 -14.11 -2.92
C VAL A 150 5.45 -13.63 -2.77
N GLU A 151 5.20 -12.64 -1.91
CA GLU A 151 3.86 -12.10 -1.68
C GLU A 151 3.31 -11.42 -2.93
N PHE A 152 4.11 -10.56 -3.58
CA PHE A 152 3.76 -9.88 -4.82
C PHE A 152 3.42 -10.89 -5.93
N ILE A 153 4.29 -11.89 -6.13
CA ILE A 153 4.10 -12.94 -7.13
C ILE A 153 2.82 -13.73 -6.84
N THR A 154 2.59 -14.08 -5.57
CA THR A 154 1.37 -14.80 -5.15
C THR A 154 0.12 -14.00 -5.46
N ARG A 155 0.10 -12.69 -5.19
CA ARG A 155 -1.05 -11.83 -5.52
C ARG A 155 -1.26 -11.70 -7.02
N HIS A 156 -0.19 -11.62 -7.81
CA HIS A 156 -0.25 -11.59 -9.27
C HIS A 156 -0.81 -12.91 -9.84
N LEU A 157 -0.28 -14.06 -9.41
CA LEU A 157 -0.76 -15.38 -9.83
C LEU A 157 -2.24 -15.60 -9.48
N ASN A 158 -2.64 -15.27 -8.24
CA ASN A 158 -4.03 -15.38 -7.80
C ASN A 158 -4.98 -14.58 -8.71
N TRP A 159 -4.54 -13.38 -9.12
CA TRP A 159 -5.33 -12.59 -10.04
C TRP A 159 -5.37 -13.18 -11.46
N LEU A 160 -4.24 -13.64 -12.01
CA LEU A 160 -4.21 -14.26 -13.34
C LEU A 160 -5.13 -15.48 -13.42
N ILE A 161 -5.12 -16.31 -12.37
CA ILE A 161 -6.01 -17.47 -12.26
C ILE A 161 -7.47 -17.02 -12.19
N TYR A 162 -7.79 -16.02 -11.36
CA TYR A 162 -9.15 -15.47 -11.27
C TYR A 162 -9.63 -14.87 -12.61
N ALA A 163 -8.73 -14.28 -13.39
CA ALA A 163 -9.02 -13.67 -14.69
C ALA A 163 -9.01 -14.67 -15.86
N ASP A 164 -8.85 -15.97 -15.58
CA ASP A 164 -8.73 -17.06 -16.58
C ASP A 164 -7.56 -16.85 -17.56
N GLU A 165 -6.48 -16.20 -17.12
CA GLU A 165 -5.24 -15.98 -17.88
C GLU A 165 -4.22 -17.09 -17.56
N LEU A 166 -4.64 -18.35 -17.71
CA LEU A 166 -3.87 -19.52 -17.29
C LEU A 166 -2.50 -19.62 -17.99
N ASP A 167 -2.42 -19.28 -19.28
CA ASP A 167 -1.15 -19.29 -20.02
C ASP A 167 -0.14 -18.29 -19.43
N ARG A 168 -0.62 -17.11 -19.01
CA ARG A 168 0.23 -16.10 -18.34
C ARG A 168 0.58 -16.53 -16.92
N ALA A 169 -0.36 -17.14 -16.21
CA ALA A 169 -0.12 -17.66 -14.86
C ALA A 169 0.98 -18.73 -14.88
N LEU A 170 0.91 -19.66 -15.83
CA LEU A 170 1.93 -20.69 -16.05
C LEU A 170 3.28 -20.06 -16.42
N ALA A 171 3.31 -19.13 -17.39
CA ALA A 171 4.55 -18.45 -17.77
C ALA A 171 5.21 -17.69 -16.60
N LEU A 172 4.41 -17.02 -15.77
CA LEU A 172 4.91 -16.35 -14.55
C LEU A 172 5.44 -17.37 -13.54
N PHE A 173 4.71 -18.45 -13.31
CA PHE A 173 5.12 -19.51 -12.38
C PHE A 173 6.43 -20.16 -12.81
N GLU A 174 6.56 -20.55 -14.08
CA GLU A 174 7.79 -21.13 -14.64
C GLU A 174 8.99 -20.18 -14.52
N CYS A 175 8.79 -18.87 -14.76
CA CYS A 175 9.86 -17.87 -14.64
C CYS A 175 10.37 -17.69 -13.20
N VAL A 176 9.50 -17.90 -12.21
CA VAL A 176 9.79 -17.65 -10.80
C VAL A 176 10.17 -18.92 -10.05
N ALA A 177 9.75 -20.11 -10.50
CA ALA A 177 9.94 -21.38 -9.80
C ALA A 177 11.40 -21.62 -9.38
N ASP A 178 12.37 -21.30 -10.24
CA ASP A 178 13.80 -21.47 -9.97
C ASP A 178 14.38 -20.43 -9.01
N LYS A 179 13.66 -19.32 -8.78
CA LYS A 179 14.09 -18.19 -7.95
C LYS A 179 13.53 -18.23 -6.54
N LEU A 180 12.49 -19.04 -6.30
CA LEU A 180 11.89 -19.15 -4.99
C LEU A 180 12.86 -19.85 -4.04
N PRO A 181 13.05 -19.33 -2.82
CA PRO A 181 13.88 -20.01 -1.84
C PRO A 181 13.29 -21.40 -1.58
N SER A 182 14.10 -22.44 -1.71
CA SER A 182 13.75 -23.75 -1.19
C SER A 182 13.57 -23.60 0.32
N GLU A 183 12.34 -23.62 0.82
CA GLU A 183 12.13 -23.81 2.26
C GLU A 183 12.83 -25.12 2.64
N GLU A 184 13.86 -25.04 3.49
CA GLU A 184 14.25 -26.20 4.27
C GLU A 184 13.01 -26.54 5.12
N VAL A 185 12.32 -27.60 4.72
CA VAL A 185 11.30 -28.22 5.56
C VAL A 185 12.01 -28.71 6.81
N SER A 186 12.12 -27.84 7.82
CA SER A 186 12.48 -28.25 9.16
C SER A 186 11.37 -29.19 9.61
N HIS A 187 11.62 -30.50 9.50
CA HIS A 187 10.79 -31.55 10.08
C HIS A 187 10.82 -31.40 11.60
N SER A 188 10.07 -30.43 12.10
CA SER A 188 9.78 -30.22 13.50
C SER A 188 8.68 -31.21 13.89
N GLY A 189 9.09 -32.43 14.23
CA GLY A 189 8.33 -33.29 15.14
C GLY A 189 7.13 -34.03 14.57
N ILE A 190 7.36 -35.02 13.70
CA ILE A 190 6.56 -36.26 13.75
C ILE A 190 7.44 -37.32 14.38
N VAL A 191 7.39 -37.41 15.72
CA VAL A 191 7.88 -38.59 16.43
C VAL A 191 6.96 -39.73 16.04
N ALA A 192 7.42 -40.60 15.15
CA ALA A 192 6.80 -41.89 14.92
C ALA A 192 6.81 -42.66 16.25
N ARG A 193 5.65 -42.72 16.93
CA ARG A 193 5.42 -43.70 17.98
C ARG A 193 5.42 -45.07 17.31
N THR A 194 6.57 -45.73 17.32
CA THR A 194 6.62 -47.19 17.16
C THR A 194 5.89 -47.80 18.34
N VAL A 195 4.67 -48.28 18.09
CA VAL A 195 4.03 -49.28 18.93
C VAL A 195 4.89 -50.53 18.82
N HIS A 196 5.62 -50.86 19.87
CA HIS A 196 6.13 -52.22 20.06
C HIS A 196 5.09 -52.97 20.89
N ASP A 197 4.43 -53.90 20.22
CA ASP A 197 3.74 -55.01 20.82
C ASP A 197 4.75 -55.98 21.46
N ASN A 198 4.31 -56.58 22.58
CA ASN A 198 4.86 -57.66 23.41
C ASN A 198 5.67 -57.26 24.65
#